data_AF-Q6V6P7-F1
#
_entry.id   AF-Q6V6P7-F1
#
_cell.length_a   1.000
_cell.length_b   1.000
_cell.length_c   1.000
_cell.angle_alpha   90.00
_cell.angle_beta   90.00
_cell.angle_gamma   90.00
#
_symmetry.space_group_name_H-M   'P 1'
#
loop_
_entity.id
_entity.type
_entity.pdbx_description
1 polymer ?
#
loop_
_entity_poly.entity_id
_entity_poly.type
_entity_poly.pdbx_seq_one_letter_code
_entity_poly.pdbx_strand_id
1 'polypeptide(L)'
;LHFLHSVCGICHRDLKPDNIVIQRGVDGKKVYKLTDFGLARGTPDQTMVQSVVGTRHYFAPEVVEKGFYNSTVDFWSFGVIAYELVTGELPFIPHQNLKNIVVNLIKKPAGCIAITEDPEDNTRFVNQFKLPQEHHLSRPWAAEFTKWLRSPLNSNYKERGQLAANEVPVVFDDLDKILNMNVLTIFAVNYCKRLEYAVSAEMTMKDLIGLIVRDTGMDKKELYFVLPTSHPHKTVTPESTPLQLYVEEWSDTSKDSRKWTKCSNPPVMLYIFQVKKECDYNAPEPILSILARKFIANKFKTKEGWLQNRVVLDMLYVLTKEQARYEMLVSGINERALSLEDEMMENSFIIDSIDKQRIIISFACDQLKSLLKEAQAKIPSRQ
;
A
#
# COMPACT_ATOMS: atom_id res chain seq x y z
N LEU A 1 21.50 -10.18 -4.05
CA LEU A 1 21.44 -11.48 -4.77
C LEU A 1 22.08 -11.39 -6.15
N HIS A 2 21.66 -10.45 -7.02
CA HIS A 2 22.23 -10.27 -8.36
C HIS A 2 23.77 -10.26 -8.37
N PHE A 3 24.42 -9.44 -7.54
CA PHE A 3 25.88 -9.41 -7.37
C PHE A 3 26.52 -10.79 -7.10
N LEU A 4 25.89 -11.60 -6.22
CA LEU A 4 26.41 -12.92 -5.85
C LEU A 4 26.42 -13.87 -7.07
N HIS A 5 25.38 -13.79 -7.90
CA HIS A 5 25.23 -14.65 -9.07
C HIS A 5 26.07 -14.17 -10.25
N SER A 6 25.99 -12.88 -10.61
CA SER A 6 26.60 -12.36 -11.84
C SER A 6 28.08 -12.01 -11.69
N VAL A 7 28.49 -11.48 -10.53
CA VAL A 7 29.88 -11.04 -10.30
C VAL A 7 30.70 -12.12 -9.63
N CYS A 8 30.15 -12.78 -8.60
CA CYS A 8 30.89 -13.80 -7.86
C CYS A 8 30.75 -15.21 -8.47
N GLY A 9 29.73 -15.46 -9.28
CA GLY A 9 29.44 -16.82 -9.77
C GLY A 9 29.12 -17.79 -8.63
N ILE A 10 28.42 -17.33 -7.59
CA ILE A 10 28.10 -18.11 -6.38
C ILE A 10 26.58 -18.24 -6.26
N CYS A 11 26.11 -19.44 -5.92
CA CYS A 11 24.73 -19.68 -5.48
C CYS A 11 24.70 -19.87 -3.95
N HIS A 12 23.76 -19.21 -3.27
CA HIS A 12 23.67 -19.20 -1.80
C HIS A 12 23.04 -20.48 -1.23
N ARG A 13 21.95 -20.97 -1.82
CA ARG A 13 21.27 -22.25 -1.52
C ARG A 13 20.56 -22.38 -0.17
N ASP A 14 20.61 -21.36 0.69
CA ASP A 14 19.88 -21.31 1.95
C ASP A 14 19.42 -19.88 2.25
N LEU A 15 18.79 -19.24 1.25
CA LEU A 15 18.15 -17.96 1.47
C LEU A 15 16.90 -18.15 2.33
N LYS A 16 16.88 -17.45 3.45
CA LYS A 16 15.79 -17.38 4.43
C LYS A 16 15.91 -16.08 5.23
N PRO A 17 14.85 -15.65 5.94
CA PRO A 17 14.91 -14.44 6.77
C PRO A 17 16.04 -14.46 7.80
N ASP A 18 16.34 -15.60 8.44
CA ASP A 18 17.43 -15.75 9.42
C ASP A 18 18.81 -15.40 8.86
N ASN A 19 18.98 -15.56 7.54
CA ASN A 19 20.24 -15.28 6.83
C ASN A 19 20.27 -13.86 6.23
N ILE A 20 19.34 -12.99 6.65
CA ILE A 20 19.31 -11.57 6.28
C ILE A 20 19.49 -10.73 7.54
N VAL A 21 20.67 -10.13 7.69
CA VAL A 21 20.97 -9.25 8.82
C VAL A 21 20.63 -7.80 8.48
N ILE A 22 20.21 -7.04 9.50
CA ILE A 22 19.82 -5.64 9.38
C ILE A 22 20.87 -4.77 10.06
N GLN A 23 21.57 -3.95 9.27
CA GLN A 23 22.47 -2.91 9.79
C GLN A 23 21.75 -1.56 9.72
N ARG A 24 21.70 -0.82 10.82
CA ARG A 24 21.21 0.57 10.81
C ARG A 24 22.37 1.53 10.53
N GLY A 25 22.20 2.36 9.51
CA GLY A 25 23.11 3.46 9.17
C GLY A 25 23.01 4.61 10.17
N VAL A 26 23.99 5.53 10.10
CA VAL A 26 24.04 6.74 10.95
C VAL A 26 22.85 7.68 10.65
N ASP A 27 22.36 7.65 9.42
CA ASP A 27 21.16 8.35 8.95
C ASP A 27 19.84 7.66 9.35
N GLY A 28 19.90 6.55 10.08
CA GLY A 28 18.75 5.75 10.48
C GLY A 28 18.24 4.78 9.40
N LYS A 29 18.80 4.80 8.17
CA LYS A 29 18.39 3.88 7.10
C LYS A 29 18.80 2.44 7.42
N LYS A 30 17.93 1.48 7.12
CA LYS A 30 18.21 0.05 7.28
C LYS A 30 18.86 -0.50 6.02
N VAL A 31 19.99 -1.16 6.17
CA VAL A 31 20.69 -1.89 5.11
C VAL A 31 20.58 -3.38 5.40
N TYR A 32 19.99 -4.12 4.47
CA TYR A 32 19.81 -5.57 4.57
C TYR A 32 20.97 -6.28 3.88
N LYS A 33 21.62 -7.22 4.57
CA LYS A 33 22.79 -7.95 4.06
C LYS A 33 22.58 -9.46 4.19
N LEU A 34 23.00 -10.19 3.16
CA LEU A 34 23.04 -11.66 3.21
C LEU A 34 24.20 -12.11 4.10
N THR A 35 23.95 -13.15 4.88
CA THR A 35 24.94 -13.84 5.72
C THR A 35 24.82 -15.35 5.53
N ASP A 36 25.71 -16.10 6.19
CA ASP A 36 25.74 -17.57 6.21
C ASP A 36 25.88 -18.23 4.82
N PHE A 37 27.10 -18.16 4.31
CA PHE A 37 27.51 -18.81 3.06
C PHE A 37 27.96 -20.26 3.26
N GLY A 38 27.65 -20.91 4.39
CA GLY A 38 28.12 -22.27 4.69
C GLY A 38 27.65 -23.34 3.69
N LEU A 39 26.50 -23.09 3.05
CA LEU A 39 25.94 -23.95 1.99
C LEU A 39 26.17 -23.40 0.58
N ALA A 40 26.82 -22.24 0.46
CA ALA A 40 27.06 -21.60 -0.82
C ALA A 40 28.08 -22.39 -1.65
N ARG A 41 27.87 -22.43 -2.96
CA ARG A 41 28.78 -23.08 -3.91
C ARG A 41 28.94 -22.22 -5.15
N GLY A 42 30.12 -22.27 -5.77
CA GLY A 42 30.31 -21.72 -7.11
C GLY A 42 29.32 -22.38 -8.06
N THR A 43 28.73 -21.60 -8.97
CA THR A 43 27.93 -22.11 -10.08
C THR A 43 28.89 -22.62 -11.14
N PRO A 44 29.12 -23.93 -11.32
CA PRO A 44 29.95 -24.36 -12.43
C PRO A 44 29.00 -24.36 -13.63
N ASP A 45 29.36 -23.60 -14.67
CA ASP A 45 28.60 -23.44 -15.90
C ASP A 45 27.89 -24.76 -16.27
N GLN A 46 26.57 -24.78 -16.09
CA GLN A 46 25.68 -25.89 -16.48
C GLN A 46 25.72 -27.20 -15.67
N THR A 47 26.44 -27.30 -14.54
CA THR A 47 26.42 -28.54 -13.74
C THR A 47 25.37 -28.51 -12.63
N MET A 48 24.47 -29.49 -12.68
CA MET A 48 23.46 -29.71 -11.66
C MET A 48 24.13 -30.28 -10.40
N VAL A 49 23.95 -29.62 -9.25
CA VAL A 49 24.55 -30.08 -7.97
C VAL A 49 23.60 -31.06 -7.28
N GLN A 50 24.09 -32.22 -6.82
CA GLN A 50 23.31 -33.28 -6.16
C GLN A 50 23.36 -33.17 -4.63
N SER A 51 22.42 -32.47 -3.99
CA SER A 51 22.23 -32.50 -2.51
C SER A 51 21.00 -31.71 -2.04
N VAL A 52 20.21 -32.31 -1.13
CA VAL A 52 19.09 -31.65 -0.42
C VAL A 52 19.66 -30.93 0.81
N VAL A 53 19.85 -29.61 0.72
CA VAL A 53 20.38 -28.78 1.83
C VAL A 53 19.60 -27.47 1.92
N GLY A 54 19.60 -26.87 3.12
CA GLY A 54 18.93 -25.62 3.46
C GLY A 54 17.64 -25.81 4.25
N THR A 55 16.80 -24.77 4.29
CA THR A 55 15.59 -24.73 5.13
C THR A 55 14.32 -25.08 4.36
N ARG A 56 13.59 -26.11 4.83
CA ARG A 56 12.52 -26.80 4.10
C ARG A 56 11.43 -25.91 3.53
N HIS A 57 11.06 -24.86 4.25
CA HIS A 57 9.98 -23.93 3.86
C HIS A 57 10.34 -23.04 2.66
N TYR A 58 11.64 -22.90 2.35
CA TYR A 58 12.16 -22.05 1.27
C TYR A 58 12.70 -22.85 0.09
N PHE A 59 12.48 -24.17 0.07
CA PHE A 59 12.97 -25.05 -0.98
C PHE A 59 12.18 -24.91 -2.27
N ALA A 60 12.92 -24.76 -3.38
CA ALA A 60 12.36 -24.89 -4.71
C ALA A 60 11.93 -26.34 -4.97
N PRO A 61 10.85 -26.58 -5.74
CA PRO A 61 10.32 -27.93 -6.00
C PRO A 61 11.37 -28.91 -6.54
N GLU A 62 12.25 -28.44 -7.42
CA GLU A 62 13.31 -29.21 -8.07
C GLU A 62 14.39 -29.73 -7.09
N VAL A 63 14.64 -29.01 -5.98
CA VAL A 63 15.59 -29.43 -4.94
C VAL A 63 15.10 -30.70 -4.28
N VAL A 64 13.78 -30.83 -4.08
CA VAL A 64 13.17 -31.99 -3.41
C VAL A 64 12.87 -33.12 -4.38
N GLU A 65 12.46 -32.80 -5.62
CA GLU A 65 12.07 -33.81 -6.62
C GLU A 65 13.29 -34.54 -7.22
N LYS A 66 14.30 -33.77 -7.65
CA LYS A 66 15.41 -34.30 -8.46
C LYS A 66 16.76 -34.18 -7.76
N GLY A 67 16.85 -33.32 -6.76
CA GLY A 67 18.11 -33.02 -6.08
C GLY A 67 19.14 -32.32 -6.97
N PHE A 68 18.77 -31.95 -8.20
CA PHE A 68 19.61 -31.34 -9.24
C PHE A 68 19.06 -29.95 -9.57
N TYR A 69 19.88 -28.91 -9.42
CA TYR A 69 19.42 -27.53 -9.58
C TYR A 69 20.54 -26.56 -9.96
N ASN A 70 20.14 -25.38 -10.43
CA ASN A 70 20.98 -24.25 -10.81
C ASN A 70 20.77 -23.05 -9.85
N SER A 71 21.35 -21.89 -10.14
CA SER A 71 21.21 -20.67 -9.34
C SER A 71 19.76 -20.17 -9.17
N THR A 72 18.81 -20.67 -9.97
CA THR A 72 17.41 -20.22 -9.91
C THR A 72 16.68 -20.67 -8.63
N VAL A 73 17.25 -21.61 -7.85
CA VAL A 73 16.71 -21.95 -6.53
C VAL A 73 16.72 -20.77 -5.57
N ASP A 74 17.74 -19.90 -5.67
CA ASP A 74 17.80 -18.69 -4.86
C ASP A 74 16.68 -17.72 -5.26
N PHE A 75 16.23 -17.72 -6.52
CA PHE A 75 15.10 -16.90 -6.96
C PHE A 75 13.79 -17.41 -6.34
N TRP A 76 13.58 -18.72 -6.25
CA TRP A 76 12.43 -19.27 -5.53
C TRP A 76 12.44 -18.84 -4.07
N SER A 77 13.55 -19.08 -3.37
CA SER A 77 13.66 -18.72 -1.96
C SER A 77 13.45 -17.21 -1.76
N PHE A 78 13.98 -16.38 -2.67
CA PHE A 78 13.72 -14.94 -2.66
C PHE A 78 12.25 -14.59 -2.86
N GLY A 79 11.55 -15.27 -3.77
CA GLY A 79 10.10 -15.11 -3.96
C GLY A 79 9.28 -15.52 -2.73
N VAL A 80 9.69 -16.60 -2.06
CA VAL A 80 9.06 -17.06 -0.80
C VAL A 80 9.24 -16.02 0.30
N ILE A 81 10.46 -15.51 0.49
CA ILE A 81 10.77 -14.44 1.45
C ILE A 81 9.97 -13.18 1.12
N ALA A 82 9.91 -12.79 -0.15
CA ALA A 82 9.18 -11.59 -0.57
C ALA A 82 7.67 -11.69 -0.31
N TYR A 83 7.07 -12.86 -0.53
CA TYR A 83 5.68 -13.12 -0.16
C TYR A 83 5.47 -13.04 1.37
N GLU A 84 6.35 -13.66 2.13
CA GLU A 84 6.30 -13.68 3.60
C GLU A 84 6.44 -12.27 4.20
N LEU A 85 7.32 -11.43 3.66
CA LEU A 85 7.50 -10.04 4.10
C LEU A 85 6.23 -9.20 3.94
N VAL A 86 5.42 -9.50 2.92
CA VAL A 86 4.21 -8.72 2.60
C VAL A 86 2.98 -9.22 3.36
N THR A 87 2.89 -10.53 3.58
CA THR A 87 1.69 -11.18 4.12
C THR A 87 1.85 -11.62 5.58
N GLY A 88 3.08 -11.70 6.08
CA GLY A 88 3.41 -12.30 7.37
C GLY A 88 3.32 -13.83 7.40
N GLU A 89 3.05 -14.48 6.26
CA GLU A 89 2.87 -15.93 6.17
C GLU A 89 3.63 -16.53 5.00
N LEU A 90 3.99 -17.81 5.11
CA LEU A 90 4.62 -18.54 4.02
C LEU A 90 3.59 -18.91 2.94
N PRO A 91 3.96 -18.86 1.65
CA PRO A 91 3.05 -19.05 0.54
C PRO A 91 2.55 -20.49 0.36
N PHE A 92 3.20 -21.51 0.93
CA PHE A 92 2.91 -22.91 0.62
C PHE A 92 2.68 -23.76 1.88
N ILE A 93 1.51 -23.60 2.52
CA ILE A 93 0.99 -24.46 3.61
C ILE A 93 2.06 -24.97 4.59
N PRO A 94 2.76 -24.09 5.34
CA PRO A 94 3.97 -24.42 6.09
C PRO A 94 3.75 -25.39 7.26
N HIS A 95 2.51 -25.51 7.74
CA HIS A 95 2.11 -26.41 8.84
C HIS A 95 1.79 -27.84 8.37
N GLN A 96 1.67 -28.06 7.06
CA GLN A 96 1.44 -29.38 6.50
C GLN A 96 2.70 -30.24 6.51
N ASN A 97 2.51 -31.56 6.43
CA ASN A 97 3.65 -32.46 6.30
C ASN A 97 4.37 -32.27 4.95
N LEU A 98 5.66 -32.61 4.91
CA LEU A 98 6.50 -32.39 3.72
C LEU A 98 5.95 -33.08 2.46
N LYS A 99 5.33 -34.27 2.60
CA LYS A 99 4.75 -34.97 1.45
C LYS A 99 3.62 -34.16 0.83
N ASN A 100 2.70 -33.65 1.65
CA ASN A 100 1.58 -32.81 1.20
C ASN A 100 2.08 -31.53 0.52
N ILE A 101 3.08 -30.86 1.11
CA ILE A 101 3.68 -29.66 0.53
C ILE A 101 4.24 -29.97 -0.87
N VAL A 102 5.09 -30.99 -0.98
CA VAL A 102 5.75 -31.36 -2.25
C VAL A 102 4.73 -31.76 -3.31
N VAL A 103 3.71 -32.57 -2.97
CA VAL A 103 2.67 -32.96 -3.93
C VAL A 103 1.90 -31.74 -4.46
N ASN A 104 1.58 -30.77 -3.60
CA ASN A 104 0.90 -29.56 -4.02
C ASN A 104 1.80 -28.64 -4.87
N LEU A 105 3.10 -28.55 -4.54
CA LEU A 105 4.07 -27.77 -5.31
C LEU A 105 4.31 -28.35 -6.71
N ILE A 106 4.35 -29.68 -6.85
CA ILE A 106 4.49 -30.36 -8.15
C ILE A 106 3.24 -30.13 -9.01
N LYS A 107 2.05 -30.16 -8.40
CA LYS A 107 0.77 -29.89 -9.08
C LYS A 107 0.44 -28.39 -9.22
N LYS A 108 1.35 -27.51 -8.80
CA LYS A 108 1.09 -26.07 -8.76
C LYS A 108 0.88 -25.52 -10.18
N PRO A 109 -0.26 -24.86 -10.46
CA PRO A 109 -0.49 -24.26 -11.77
C PRO A 109 0.45 -23.08 -12.03
N ALA A 110 0.65 -22.77 -13.32
CA ALA A 110 1.39 -21.60 -13.75
C ALA A 110 0.72 -20.32 -13.23
N GLY A 111 1.52 -19.35 -12.78
CA GLY A 111 1.02 -18.07 -12.23
C GLY A 111 0.42 -18.14 -10.81
N CYS A 112 0.35 -19.32 -10.19
CA CYS A 112 -0.01 -19.46 -8.78
C CYS A 112 1.12 -18.95 -7.90
N ILE A 113 0.80 -18.04 -6.96
CA ILE A 113 1.78 -17.41 -6.06
C ILE A 113 1.75 -17.99 -4.65
N ALA A 114 0.65 -18.62 -4.25
CA ALA A 114 0.53 -19.28 -2.94
C ALA A 114 -0.49 -20.42 -3.02
N ILE A 115 -0.39 -21.37 -2.09
CA ILE A 115 -1.34 -22.44 -1.85
C ILE A 115 -1.72 -22.34 -0.37
N THR A 116 -3.00 -22.08 -0.11
CA THR A 116 -3.56 -21.93 1.24
C THR A 116 -4.57 -23.04 1.52
N GLU A 117 -4.95 -23.23 2.78
CA GLU A 117 -6.09 -24.08 3.12
C GLU A 117 -7.39 -23.30 3.04
N ASP A 118 -8.48 -23.99 2.68
CA ASP A 118 -9.80 -23.40 2.66
C ASP A 118 -10.27 -23.16 4.12
N PRO A 119 -10.58 -21.91 4.53
CA PRO A 119 -11.09 -21.60 5.86
C PRO A 119 -12.46 -22.23 6.19
N GLU A 120 -13.13 -22.80 5.19
CA GLU A 120 -14.41 -23.49 5.34
C GLU A 120 -14.29 -25.01 5.24
N ASP A 121 -13.24 -25.52 4.60
CA ASP A 121 -12.97 -26.94 4.42
C ASP A 121 -11.48 -27.26 4.59
N ASN A 122 -11.10 -27.71 5.79
CA ASN A 122 -9.73 -28.03 6.16
C ASN A 122 -9.11 -29.19 5.34
N THR A 123 -9.89 -29.90 4.51
CA THR A 123 -9.39 -30.95 3.62
C THR A 123 -8.99 -30.44 2.24
N ARG A 124 -9.30 -29.18 1.93
CA ARG A 124 -9.12 -28.58 0.62
C ARG A 124 -7.99 -27.56 0.60
N PHE A 125 -7.09 -27.71 -0.37
CA PHE A 125 -6.08 -26.71 -0.70
C PHE A 125 -6.56 -25.80 -1.85
N VAL A 126 -6.27 -24.52 -1.75
CA VAL A 126 -6.70 -23.46 -2.67
C VAL A 126 -5.48 -22.80 -3.30
N ASN A 127 -5.43 -22.80 -4.63
CA ASN A 127 -4.40 -22.10 -5.39
C ASN A 127 -4.72 -20.60 -5.46
N GLN A 128 -3.80 -19.77 -4.98
CA GLN A 128 -3.91 -18.32 -4.95
C GLN A 128 -3.13 -17.69 -6.10
N PHE A 129 -3.78 -16.82 -6.87
CA PHE A 129 -3.20 -16.11 -8.01
C PHE A 129 -3.07 -14.59 -7.78
N LYS A 130 -3.51 -14.13 -6.61
CA LYS A 130 -3.49 -12.74 -6.15
C LYS A 130 -3.05 -12.71 -4.69
N LEU A 131 -2.46 -11.60 -4.27
CA LEU A 131 -2.14 -11.38 -2.87
C LEU A 131 -3.43 -11.35 -2.01
N PRO A 132 -3.36 -11.78 -0.74
CA PRO A 132 -4.45 -11.59 0.22
C PRO A 132 -4.76 -10.10 0.39
N GLN A 133 -5.96 -9.74 0.85
CA GLN A 133 -6.32 -8.32 1.05
C GLN A 133 -5.59 -7.71 2.25
N GLU A 134 -5.12 -8.56 3.16
CA GLU A 134 -4.46 -8.22 4.40
C GLU A 134 -2.96 -7.94 4.19
N HIS A 135 -2.64 -6.86 3.47
CA HIS A 135 -1.26 -6.39 3.29
C HIS A 135 -1.13 -4.85 3.34
N HIS A 136 0.06 -4.35 3.61
CA HIS A 136 0.31 -2.89 3.73
C HIS A 136 0.80 -2.22 2.45
N LEU A 137 1.03 -2.98 1.36
CA LEU A 137 1.40 -2.42 0.06
C LEU A 137 0.30 -1.51 -0.52
N SER A 138 0.72 -0.50 -1.30
CA SER A 138 -0.20 0.35 -2.06
C SER A 138 -0.83 -0.43 -3.21
N ARG A 139 -2.04 -0.04 -3.64
CA ARG A 139 -2.79 -0.78 -4.68
C ARG A 139 -2.04 -0.95 -6.00
N PRO A 140 -1.41 0.09 -6.58
CA PRO A 140 -0.66 -0.07 -7.84
C PRO A 140 0.54 -0.99 -7.67
N TRP A 141 1.27 -0.84 -6.55
CA TRP A 141 2.45 -1.62 -6.25
C TRP A 141 2.11 -3.10 -6.02
N ALA A 142 1.04 -3.39 -5.27
CA ALA A 142 0.56 -4.75 -5.03
C ALA A 142 0.14 -5.47 -6.31
N ALA A 143 -0.43 -4.74 -7.29
CA ALA A 143 -0.83 -5.30 -8.57
C ALA A 143 0.40 -5.76 -9.39
N GLU A 144 1.43 -4.92 -9.51
CA GLU A 144 2.66 -5.28 -10.22
C GLU A 144 3.49 -6.31 -9.44
N PHE A 145 3.56 -6.19 -8.11
CA PHE A 145 4.25 -7.17 -7.26
C PHE A 145 3.61 -8.56 -7.33
N THR A 146 2.28 -8.64 -7.42
CA THR A 146 1.57 -9.90 -7.67
C THR A 146 2.00 -10.54 -8.99
N LYS A 147 2.18 -9.75 -10.05
CA LYS A 147 2.68 -10.26 -11.34
C LYS A 147 4.13 -10.70 -11.20
N TRP A 148 4.97 -9.89 -10.55
CA TRP A 148 6.37 -10.19 -10.31
C TRP A 148 6.54 -11.51 -9.57
N LEU A 149 5.79 -11.76 -8.49
CA LEU A 149 5.85 -13.01 -7.70
C LEU A 149 5.65 -14.28 -8.54
N ARG A 150 4.96 -14.21 -9.67
CA ARG A 150 4.75 -15.37 -10.57
C ARG A 150 6.04 -15.85 -11.22
N SER A 151 7.02 -14.97 -11.38
CA SER A 151 8.31 -15.28 -11.98
C SER A 151 9.22 -16.09 -11.03
N PRO A 152 9.61 -15.60 -9.83
CA PRO A 152 10.42 -16.37 -8.90
C PRO A 152 9.69 -17.62 -8.38
N LEU A 153 8.35 -17.57 -8.21
CA LEU A 153 7.52 -18.69 -7.76
C LEU A 153 7.01 -19.59 -8.91
N ASN A 154 7.66 -19.56 -10.07
CA ASN A 154 7.36 -20.51 -11.14
C ASN A 154 7.97 -21.88 -10.83
N SER A 155 7.19 -22.97 -10.85
CA SER A 155 7.75 -24.32 -10.61
C SER A 155 8.71 -24.77 -11.72
N ASN A 156 8.64 -24.17 -12.92
CA ASN A 156 9.57 -24.45 -14.01
C ASN A 156 10.87 -23.62 -13.84
N TYR A 157 11.92 -24.27 -13.32
CA TYR A 157 13.23 -23.65 -13.09
C TYR A 157 13.89 -23.06 -14.35
N LYS A 158 13.53 -23.53 -15.56
CA LYS A 158 14.04 -22.96 -16.82
C LYS A 158 13.39 -21.60 -17.15
N GLU A 159 12.09 -21.49 -16.91
CA GLU A 159 11.36 -20.23 -17.09
C GLU A 159 11.71 -19.22 -15.98
N ARG A 160 11.92 -19.69 -14.75
CA ARG A 160 12.31 -18.87 -13.60
C ARG A 160 13.63 -18.11 -13.81
N GLY A 161 14.55 -18.69 -14.57
CA GLY A 161 15.87 -18.13 -14.86
C GLY A 161 15.99 -17.37 -16.18
N GLN A 162 14.86 -16.99 -16.80
CA GLN A 162 14.90 -16.26 -18.07
C GLN A 162 15.64 -14.93 -17.94
N LEU A 163 16.39 -14.58 -18.98
CA LEU A 163 17.11 -13.32 -19.11
C LEU A 163 16.26 -12.33 -19.90
N ALA A 164 16.25 -11.08 -19.48
CA ALA A 164 15.69 -9.95 -20.21
C ALA A 164 16.63 -9.54 -21.36
N ALA A 165 16.20 -8.58 -22.18
CA ALA A 165 16.95 -8.11 -23.35
C ALA A 165 18.33 -7.50 -23.00
N ASN A 166 18.50 -7.06 -21.75
CA ASN A 166 19.74 -6.51 -21.20
C ASN A 166 20.65 -7.60 -20.56
N GLU A 167 20.37 -8.89 -20.79
CA GLU A 167 21.08 -10.03 -20.21
C GLU A 167 20.98 -10.14 -18.68
N VAL A 168 20.14 -9.33 -18.03
CA VAL A 168 19.83 -9.42 -16.61
C VAL A 168 18.67 -10.39 -16.41
N PRO A 169 18.67 -11.26 -15.39
CA PRO A 169 17.51 -12.10 -15.10
C PRO A 169 16.22 -11.27 -14.97
N VAL A 170 15.15 -11.69 -15.62
CA VAL A 170 13.84 -10.99 -15.64
C VAL A 170 13.34 -10.67 -14.23
N VAL A 171 13.62 -11.56 -13.27
CA VAL A 171 13.29 -11.37 -11.84
C VAL A 171 13.87 -10.06 -11.28
N PHE A 172 15.08 -9.66 -11.67
CA PHE A 172 15.69 -8.41 -11.19
C PHE A 172 15.21 -7.20 -12.00
N ASP A 173 15.14 -7.32 -13.33
CA ASP A 173 14.69 -6.24 -14.22
C ASP A 173 13.26 -5.78 -13.89
N ASP A 174 12.34 -6.73 -13.68
CA ASP A 174 10.96 -6.41 -13.31
C ASP A 174 10.85 -5.87 -11.87
N LEU A 175 11.73 -6.31 -10.96
CA LEU A 175 11.76 -5.76 -9.60
C LEU A 175 12.22 -4.30 -9.61
N ASP A 176 13.24 -3.97 -10.40
CA ASP A 176 13.75 -2.60 -10.52
C ASP A 176 12.68 -1.65 -11.08
N LYS A 177 11.86 -2.10 -12.04
CA LYS A 177 10.70 -1.32 -12.52
C LYS A 177 9.69 -1.02 -11.41
N ILE A 178 9.43 -2.00 -10.54
CA ILE A 178 8.49 -1.87 -9.43
C ILE A 178 9.06 -0.95 -8.33
N LEU A 179 10.37 -1.06 -8.04
CA LEU A 179 11.04 -0.22 -7.04
C LEU A 179 11.12 1.25 -7.45
N ASN A 180 11.19 1.54 -8.76
CA ASN A 180 11.19 2.89 -9.31
C ASN A 180 9.78 3.48 -9.51
N MET A 181 8.72 2.78 -9.07
CA MET A 181 7.35 3.26 -9.20
C MET A 181 7.05 4.36 -8.18
N ASN A 182 6.67 5.54 -8.66
CA ASN A 182 6.21 6.63 -7.81
C ASN A 182 4.71 6.48 -7.54
N VAL A 183 4.34 6.31 -6.27
CA VAL A 183 2.94 6.18 -5.85
C VAL A 183 2.53 7.38 -5.02
N LEU A 184 1.67 8.23 -5.62
CA LEU A 184 1.09 9.36 -4.93
C LEU A 184 -0.02 8.88 -3.99
N THR A 185 0.13 9.18 -2.70
CA THR A 185 -0.85 8.84 -1.66
C THR A 185 -1.74 10.05 -1.36
N ILE A 186 -3.05 9.87 -1.50
CA ILE A 186 -4.04 10.92 -1.33
C ILE A 186 -5.07 10.46 -0.29
N PHE A 187 -5.46 11.33 0.63
CA PHE A 187 -6.54 11.05 1.57
C PHE A 187 -7.76 11.92 1.28
N ALA A 188 -8.87 11.27 0.93
CA ALA A 188 -10.18 11.89 0.77
C ALA A 188 -10.86 12.03 2.13
N VAL A 189 -10.80 13.24 2.69
CA VAL A 189 -11.19 13.51 4.07
C VAL A 189 -12.68 13.28 4.29
N ASN A 190 -13.55 13.79 3.39
CA ASN A 190 -15.01 13.64 3.50
C ASN A 190 -15.49 12.18 3.46
N TYR A 191 -14.73 11.28 2.82
CA TYR A 191 -15.10 9.87 2.67
C TYR A 191 -14.20 8.94 3.49
N CYS A 192 -13.33 9.49 4.34
CA CYS A 192 -12.33 8.76 5.11
C CYS A 192 -11.58 7.69 4.28
N LYS A 193 -11.27 8.03 3.01
CA LYS A 193 -10.79 7.06 2.01
C LYS A 193 -9.39 7.41 1.54
N ARG A 194 -8.46 6.46 1.72
CA ARG A 194 -7.12 6.52 1.13
C ARG A 194 -7.15 6.10 -0.33
N LEU A 195 -6.56 6.91 -1.19
CA LEU A 195 -6.40 6.72 -2.62
C LEU A 195 -4.91 6.66 -2.94
N GLU A 196 -4.54 5.84 -3.92
CA GLU A 196 -3.15 5.54 -4.23
C GLU A 196 -3.03 5.38 -5.74
N TYR A 197 -2.24 6.23 -6.37
CA TYR A 197 -2.10 6.25 -7.82
C TYR A 197 -0.63 6.22 -8.22
N ALA A 198 -0.29 5.35 -9.17
CA ALA A 198 1.02 5.40 -9.81
C ALA A 198 1.07 6.66 -10.69
N VAL A 199 2.07 7.49 -10.47
CA VAL A 199 2.26 8.75 -11.20
C VAL A 199 3.50 8.66 -12.10
N SER A 200 3.38 9.17 -13.31
CA SER A 200 4.47 9.27 -14.29
C SER A 200 4.66 10.72 -14.73
N ALA A 201 5.75 11.00 -15.44
CA ALA A 201 6.05 12.35 -15.93
C ALA A 201 5.03 12.87 -16.94
N GLU A 202 4.35 11.97 -17.67
CA GLU A 202 3.34 12.33 -18.68
C GLU A 202 1.95 12.56 -18.09
N MET A 203 1.71 12.15 -16.84
CA MET A 203 0.40 12.24 -16.21
C MET A 203 0.03 13.70 -15.94
N THR A 204 -1.19 14.12 -16.32
CA THR A 204 -1.67 15.48 -16.05
C THR A 204 -2.55 15.55 -14.81
N MET A 205 -2.73 16.75 -14.24
CA MET A 205 -3.69 16.96 -13.14
C MET A 205 -5.13 16.66 -13.56
N LYS A 206 -5.47 16.83 -14.84
CA LYS A 206 -6.79 16.46 -15.37
C LYS A 206 -7.03 14.95 -15.28
N ASP A 207 -6.00 14.15 -15.56
CA ASP A 207 -6.06 12.70 -15.47
C ASP A 207 -6.17 12.26 -14.02
N LEU A 208 -5.38 12.85 -13.12
CA LEU A 208 -5.45 12.58 -11.69
C LEU A 208 -6.83 12.89 -11.11
N ILE A 209 -7.38 14.06 -11.44
CA ILE A 209 -8.73 14.45 -11.03
C ILE A 209 -9.77 13.46 -11.59
N GLY A 210 -9.62 13.02 -12.84
CA GLY A 210 -10.49 12.00 -13.43
C GLY A 210 -10.47 10.68 -12.66
N LEU A 211 -9.30 10.21 -12.22
CA LEU A 211 -9.16 9.02 -11.39
C LEU A 211 -9.79 9.21 -10.00
N ILE A 212 -9.56 10.36 -9.37
CA ILE A 212 -10.17 10.70 -8.07
C ILE A 212 -11.69 10.67 -8.18
N VAL A 213 -12.27 11.37 -9.15
CA VAL A 213 -13.72 11.43 -9.37
C VAL A 213 -14.30 10.04 -9.64
N ARG A 214 -13.61 9.20 -10.43
CA ARG A 214 -14.02 7.82 -10.67
C ARG A 214 -14.06 6.99 -9.39
N ASP A 215 -13.06 7.14 -8.54
CA ASP A 215 -12.89 6.30 -7.35
C ASP A 215 -13.66 6.83 -6.12
N THR A 216 -14.03 8.12 -6.07
CA THR A 216 -14.77 8.74 -4.96
C THR A 216 -16.20 9.12 -5.30
N GLY A 217 -16.52 9.35 -6.57
CA GLY A 217 -17.81 9.92 -7.01
C GLY A 217 -17.98 11.41 -6.71
N MET A 218 -16.91 12.13 -6.34
CA MET A 218 -16.97 13.57 -6.08
C MET A 218 -17.23 14.40 -7.34
N ASP A 219 -17.83 15.59 -7.20
CA ASP A 219 -17.92 16.54 -8.31
C ASP A 219 -16.55 17.19 -8.56
N LYS A 220 -16.12 17.22 -9.82
CA LYS A 220 -14.87 17.84 -10.24
C LYS A 220 -14.72 19.30 -9.80
N LYS A 221 -15.81 20.08 -9.76
CA LYS A 221 -15.78 21.51 -9.42
C LYS A 221 -15.71 21.78 -7.92
N GLU A 222 -15.97 20.77 -7.09
CA GLU A 222 -16.01 20.89 -5.63
C GLU A 222 -14.74 20.33 -4.97
N LEU A 223 -13.73 19.94 -5.75
CA LEU A 223 -12.47 19.40 -5.25
C LEU A 223 -11.54 20.51 -4.79
N TYR A 224 -11.15 20.46 -3.53
CA TYR A 224 -10.15 21.34 -2.94
C TYR A 224 -8.96 20.52 -2.44
N PHE A 225 -7.75 20.93 -2.85
CA PHE A 225 -6.49 20.24 -2.55
C PHE A 225 -5.76 20.93 -1.39
N VAL A 226 -5.33 20.15 -0.41
CA VAL A 226 -4.50 20.63 0.71
C VAL A 226 -3.21 19.84 0.75
N LEU A 227 -2.09 20.55 0.71
CA LEU A 227 -0.76 19.96 0.90
C LEU A 227 -0.40 20.03 2.38
N PRO A 228 0.29 19.02 2.94
CA PRO A 228 0.84 19.11 4.29
C PRO A 228 1.79 20.31 4.43
N THR A 229 1.84 20.94 5.60
CA THR A 229 2.65 22.14 5.87
C THR A 229 4.14 21.93 5.58
N SER A 230 4.64 20.70 5.77
CA SER A 230 6.03 20.34 5.47
C SER A 230 6.31 20.06 3.99
N HIS A 231 5.32 20.20 3.10
CA HIS A 231 5.46 19.86 1.69
C HIS A 231 6.35 20.87 0.96
N PRO A 232 7.24 20.42 0.05
CA PRO A 232 8.14 21.33 -0.69
C PRO A 232 7.39 22.39 -1.51
N HIS A 233 6.23 22.01 -2.07
CA HIS A 233 5.30 22.92 -2.72
C HIS A 233 4.28 23.46 -1.73
N LYS A 234 4.04 24.78 -1.76
CA LYS A 234 3.08 25.47 -0.89
C LYS A 234 1.64 25.42 -1.39
N THR A 235 1.43 25.45 -2.71
CA THR A 235 0.11 25.52 -3.33
C THR A 235 0.06 24.67 -4.59
N VAL A 236 -1.09 24.02 -4.84
CA VAL A 236 -1.35 23.33 -6.11
C VAL A 236 -1.81 24.36 -7.14
N THR A 237 -1.01 24.56 -8.18
CA THR A 237 -1.35 25.46 -9.30
C THR A 237 -1.90 24.68 -10.50
N PRO A 238 -2.59 25.34 -11.46
CA PRO A 238 -3.06 24.69 -12.68
C PRO A 238 -1.95 24.04 -13.54
N GLU A 239 -0.71 24.54 -13.43
CA GLU A 239 0.47 24.06 -14.14
C GLU A 239 1.20 22.94 -13.40
N SER A 240 0.83 22.68 -12.14
CA SER A 240 1.45 21.62 -11.34
C SER A 240 1.21 20.25 -11.98
N THR A 241 2.19 19.35 -11.89
CA THR A 241 2.02 17.96 -12.33
C THR A 241 1.84 17.03 -11.13
N PRO A 242 1.11 15.90 -11.25
CA PRO A 242 0.99 14.90 -10.19
C PRO A 242 2.33 14.40 -9.66
N LEU A 243 3.35 14.32 -10.53
CA LEU A 243 4.69 13.90 -10.14
C LEU A 243 5.40 14.93 -9.23
N GLN A 244 5.14 16.22 -9.40
CA GLN A 244 5.68 17.26 -8.49
C GLN A 244 5.07 17.20 -7.09
N LEU A 245 3.88 16.61 -6.95
CA LEU A 245 3.22 16.40 -5.66
C LEU A 245 3.72 15.14 -4.94
N TYR A 246 4.55 14.33 -5.59
CA TYR A 246 5.17 13.16 -4.99
C TYR A 246 6.45 13.56 -4.26
N VAL A 247 6.57 13.15 -3.00
CA VAL A 247 7.74 13.41 -2.14
C VAL A 247 8.40 12.06 -1.83
N GLU A 248 9.60 11.83 -2.37
CA GLU A 248 10.29 10.54 -2.24
C GLU A 248 10.58 10.18 -0.78
N GLU A 249 10.93 11.16 0.05
CA GLU A 249 11.22 10.98 1.48
C GLU A 249 9.99 10.53 2.27
N TRP A 250 8.78 10.74 1.74
CA TRP A 250 7.51 10.35 2.37
C TRP A 250 6.93 9.06 1.80
N SER A 251 7.61 8.44 0.83
CA SER A 251 7.21 7.13 0.28
C SER A 251 7.21 6.05 1.37
N ASP A 252 8.13 6.13 2.34
CA ASP A 252 8.14 5.27 3.52
C ASP A 252 7.19 5.82 4.61
N THR A 253 5.96 5.34 4.58
CA THR A 253 4.92 5.66 5.58
C THR A 253 5.03 4.85 6.88
N SER A 254 6.03 3.96 7.00
CA SER A 254 6.22 3.16 8.21
C SER A 254 6.52 4.05 9.41
N LYS A 255 6.02 3.70 10.60
CA LYS A 255 6.28 4.44 11.85
C LYS A 255 7.73 4.31 12.33
N ASP A 256 8.50 3.40 11.73
CA ASP A 256 9.86 3.06 12.12
C ASP A 256 10.88 4.09 11.63
N SER A 257 10.61 4.76 10.50
CA SER A 257 11.39 5.90 10.00
C SER A 257 11.15 7.17 10.83
N ARG A 258 9.95 7.33 11.40
CA ARG A 258 9.51 8.53 12.16
C ARG A 258 10.17 8.71 13.54
N LYS A 259 10.82 7.68 14.10
CA LYS A 259 11.43 7.79 15.44
C LYS A 259 12.71 8.63 15.47
N TRP A 260 13.34 8.91 14.32
CA TRP A 260 14.67 9.52 14.28
C TRP A 260 14.78 10.78 13.44
N THR A 261 13.78 11.09 12.60
CA THR A 261 13.69 12.40 11.93
C THR A 261 13.07 13.42 12.87
N LYS A 262 13.71 14.59 13.02
CA LYS A 262 13.20 15.71 13.85
C LYS A 262 11.82 16.23 13.44
N CYS A 263 11.35 15.86 12.25
CA CYS A 263 10.01 16.14 11.74
C CYS A 263 9.34 14.79 11.41
N SER A 264 8.13 14.55 11.93
CA SER A 264 7.35 13.38 11.56
C SER A 264 6.84 13.57 10.14
N ASN A 265 7.18 12.67 9.22
CA ASN A 265 6.58 12.66 7.88
C ASN A 265 5.05 12.63 7.99
N PRO A 266 4.32 13.37 7.13
CA PRO A 266 2.88 13.32 7.10
C PRO A 266 2.40 11.92 6.66
N PRO A 267 1.19 11.49 7.08
CA PRO A 267 0.71 10.15 6.80
C PRO A 267 0.30 9.93 5.32
N VAL A 268 0.05 11.02 4.58
CA VAL A 268 -0.15 11.05 3.12
C VAL A 268 0.50 12.30 2.52
N MET A 269 0.70 12.28 1.21
CA MET A 269 1.31 13.39 0.47
C MET A 269 0.30 14.50 0.14
N LEU A 270 -0.99 14.17 0.03
CA LEU A 270 -2.03 15.11 -0.39
C LEU A 270 -3.35 14.81 0.31
N TYR A 271 -4.06 15.86 0.71
CA TYR A 271 -5.43 15.78 1.22
C TYR A 271 -6.40 16.38 0.21
N ILE A 272 -7.57 15.76 0.07
CA ILE A 272 -8.66 16.30 -0.75
C ILE A 272 -9.91 16.49 0.10
N PHE A 273 -10.54 17.63 -0.11
CA PHE A 273 -11.81 18.03 0.49
C PHE A 273 -12.85 18.26 -0.60
N GLN A 274 -14.09 17.91 -0.29
CA GLN A 274 -15.25 18.26 -1.11
C GLN A 274 -15.94 19.48 -0.48
N VAL A 275 -16.06 20.56 -1.26
CA VAL A 275 -16.76 21.78 -0.86
C VAL A 275 -18.27 21.58 -1.03
N LYS A 276 -18.94 21.10 0.03
CA LYS A 276 -20.40 20.97 0.11
C LYS A 276 -20.97 21.84 1.23
N LYS A 277 -22.24 22.23 1.10
CA LYS A 277 -22.98 22.99 2.14
C LYS A 277 -23.20 22.19 3.42
N GLU A 278 -23.29 20.87 3.32
CA GLU A 278 -23.37 19.94 4.44
C GLU A 278 -22.16 18.97 4.38
N CYS A 279 -21.40 18.91 5.45
CA CYS A 279 -20.23 18.03 5.56
C CYS A 279 -20.67 16.63 5.98
N ASP A 280 -21.09 15.81 5.02
CA ASP A 280 -21.37 14.39 5.27
C ASP A 280 -20.05 13.61 5.35
N TYR A 281 -19.65 13.23 6.56
CA TYR A 281 -18.52 12.33 6.78
C TYR A 281 -18.99 10.88 6.71
N ASN A 282 -18.79 10.24 5.56
CA ASN A 282 -19.14 8.84 5.35
C ASN A 282 -17.91 7.96 5.59
N ALA A 283 -17.75 7.49 6.83
CA ALA A 283 -16.71 6.51 7.15
C ALA A 283 -17.14 5.11 6.63
N PRO A 284 -16.35 4.46 5.77
CA PRO A 284 -16.66 3.11 5.30
C PRO A 284 -16.50 2.09 6.44
N GLU A 285 -17.35 1.06 6.45
CA GLU A 285 -17.17 -0.06 7.38
C GLU A 285 -15.85 -0.80 7.12
N PRO A 286 -15.19 -1.31 8.19
CA PRO A 286 -13.96 -2.07 8.05
C PRO A 286 -14.20 -3.36 7.27
N ILE A 287 -13.32 -3.65 6.31
CA ILE A 287 -13.37 -4.90 5.56
C ILE A 287 -12.75 -5.99 6.44
N LEU A 288 -13.58 -6.95 6.85
CA LEU A 288 -13.16 -8.08 7.68
C LEU A 288 -12.91 -9.33 6.82
N SER A 289 -11.92 -10.13 7.20
CA SER A 289 -11.72 -11.47 6.62
C SER A 289 -12.83 -12.43 7.06
N ILE A 290 -12.96 -13.58 6.37
CA ILE A 290 -13.92 -14.62 6.76
C ILE A 290 -13.62 -15.12 8.19
N LEU A 291 -12.34 -15.33 8.50
CA LEU A 291 -11.87 -15.79 9.79
C LEU A 291 -12.12 -14.75 10.88
N ALA A 292 -11.83 -13.47 10.61
CA ALA A 292 -12.13 -12.37 11.53
C ALA A 292 -13.63 -12.27 11.83
N ARG A 293 -14.50 -12.40 10.83
CA ARG A 293 -15.97 -12.45 11.02
C ARG A 293 -16.39 -13.63 11.89
N LYS A 294 -15.88 -14.84 11.63
CA LYS A 294 -16.17 -16.04 12.43
C LYS A 294 -15.71 -15.87 13.88
N PHE A 295 -14.55 -15.24 14.10
CA PHE A 295 -14.01 -14.94 15.42
C PHE A 295 -14.89 -13.95 16.19
N ILE A 296 -15.25 -12.81 15.58
CA ILE A 296 -16.13 -11.79 16.20
C ILE A 296 -17.51 -12.38 16.54
N ALA A 297 -18.04 -13.27 15.70
CA ALA A 297 -19.30 -13.94 15.95
C ALA A 297 -19.24 -15.02 17.05
N ASN A 298 -18.10 -15.18 17.76
CA ASN A 298 -17.85 -16.26 18.72
C ASN A 298 -18.04 -17.67 18.16
N LYS A 299 -17.94 -17.83 16.83
CA LYS A 299 -18.06 -19.13 16.13
C LYS A 299 -16.71 -19.77 15.84
N PHE A 300 -15.61 -19.14 16.27
CA PHE A 300 -14.27 -19.65 16.07
C PHE A 300 -13.79 -20.45 17.29
N LYS A 301 -13.76 -21.78 17.16
CA LYS A 301 -13.18 -22.69 18.15
C LYS A 301 -12.27 -23.67 17.44
N THR A 302 -10.97 -23.41 17.44
CA THR A 302 -9.96 -24.30 16.87
C THR A 302 -8.86 -24.62 17.88
N LYS A 303 -8.33 -25.84 17.79
CA LYS A 303 -7.12 -26.27 18.52
C LYS A 303 -5.86 -26.06 17.68
N GLU A 304 -5.99 -25.69 16.41
CA GLU A 304 -4.87 -25.54 15.49
C GLU A 304 -4.19 -24.18 15.68
N GLY A 305 -2.92 -24.20 16.11
CA GLY A 305 -2.17 -22.97 16.42
C GLY A 305 -1.95 -22.05 15.21
N TRP A 306 -1.78 -22.61 14.00
CA TRP A 306 -1.59 -21.81 12.79
C TRP A 306 -2.84 -20.96 12.46
N LEU A 307 -4.04 -21.52 12.63
CA LEU A 307 -5.30 -20.82 12.36
C LEU A 307 -5.56 -19.72 13.40
N GLN A 308 -5.12 -19.91 14.65
CA GLN A 308 -5.13 -18.87 15.68
C GLN A 308 -4.19 -17.71 15.30
N ASN A 309 -2.96 -18.02 14.87
CA ASN A 309 -2.01 -17.01 14.39
C ASN A 309 -2.56 -16.23 13.19
N ARG A 310 -3.21 -16.91 12.24
CA ARG A 310 -3.85 -16.26 11.08
C ARG A 310 -4.93 -15.27 11.51
N VAL A 311 -5.79 -15.63 12.45
CA VAL A 311 -6.81 -14.70 13.00
C VAL A 311 -6.16 -13.49 13.66
N VAL A 312 -5.07 -13.69 14.42
CA VAL A 312 -4.33 -12.59 15.05
C VAL A 312 -3.77 -11.64 14.00
N LEU A 313 -3.17 -12.16 12.92
CA LEU A 313 -2.65 -11.36 11.82
C LEU A 313 -3.77 -10.57 11.11
N ASP A 314 -4.90 -11.21 10.79
CA ASP A 314 -6.05 -10.56 10.17
C ASP A 314 -6.59 -9.42 11.07
N MET A 315 -6.69 -9.63 12.39
CA MET A 315 -7.14 -8.61 13.33
C MET A 315 -6.14 -7.47 13.48
N LEU A 316 -4.85 -7.79 13.58
CA LEU A 316 -3.78 -6.79 13.66
C LEU A 316 -3.78 -5.92 12.39
N TYR A 317 -3.98 -6.51 11.22
CA TYR A 317 -4.12 -5.79 9.96
C TYR A 317 -5.28 -4.79 10.01
N VAL A 318 -6.48 -5.23 10.40
CA VAL A 318 -7.66 -4.36 10.50
C VAL A 318 -7.40 -3.20 11.47
N LEU A 319 -6.91 -3.50 12.68
CA LEU A 319 -6.63 -2.48 13.69
C LEU A 319 -5.59 -1.45 13.22
N THR A 320 -4.49 -1.91 12.60
CA THR A 320 -3.45 -1.01 12.10
C THR A 320 -3.93 -0.15 10.93
N LYS A 321 -4.78 -0.69 10.04
CA LYS A 321 -5.39 0.07 8.94
C LYS A 321 -6.39 1.10 9.44
N GLU A 322 -7.26 0.76 10.39
CA GLU A 322 -8.20 1.71 10.98
C GLU A 322 -7.46 2.81 11.75
N GLN A 323 -6.45 2.46 12.55
CA GLN A 323 -5.62 3.44 13.23
C GLN A 323 -4.97 4.42 12.24
N ALA A 324 -4.41 3.91 11.13
CA ALA A 324 -3.82 4.76 10.10
C ALA A 324 -4.86 5.69 9.43
N ARG A 325 -6.10 5.24 9.25
CA ARG A 325 -7.21 6.08 8.76
C ARG A 325 -7.53 7.22 9.70
N TYR A 326 -7.64 6.96 10.99
CA TYR A 326 -7.86 8.01 11.98
C TYR A 326 -6.71 9.00 12.03
N GLU A 327 -5.46 8.53 11.97
CA GLU A 327 -4.28 9.41 11.90
C GLU A 327 -4.30 10.31 10.66
N MET A 328 -4.63 9.76 9.49
CA MET A 328 -4.79 10.55 8.25
C MET A 328 -5.93 11.57 8.36
N LEU A 329 -7.06 11.20 8.96
CA LEU A 329 -8.21 12.08 9.14
C LEU A 329 -7.87 13.27 10.04
N VAL A 330 -7.31 13.00 11.22
CA VAL A 330 -6.93 14.05 12.19
C VAL A 330 -5.87 14.96 11.60
N SER A 331 -4.85 14.39 10.95
CA SER A 331 -3.81 15.18 10.28
C SER A 331 -4.42 16.03 9.16
N GLY A 332 -5.29 15.48 8.31
CA GLY A 332 -5.93 16.25 7.23
C GLY A 332 -6.77 17.42 7.73
N ILE A 333 -7.55 17.23 8.79
CA ILE A 333 -8.32 18.31 9.43
C ILE A 333 -7.38 19.40 9.98
N ASN A 334 -6.29 18.99 10.63
CA ASN A 334 -5.30 19.93 11.17
C ASN A 334 -4.62 20.75 10.05
N GLU A 335 -4.20 20.10 8.96
CA GLU A 335 -3.61 20.82 7.81
C GLU A 335 -4.60 21.79 7.17
N ARG A 336 -5.89 21.42 7.11
CA ARG A 336 -6.93 22.34 6.60
C ARG A 336 -7.14 23.53 7.54
N ALA A 337 -7.12 23.32 8.86
CA ALA A 337 -7.24 24.41 9.83
C ALA A 337 -6.07 25.40 9.69
N LEU A 338 -4.84 24.91 9.59
CA LEU A 338 -3.65 25.74 9.37
C LEU A 338 -3.73 26.52 8.04
N SER A 339 -4.10 25.85 6.95
CA SER A 339 -4.30 26.49 5.65
C SER A 339 -5.39 27.57 5.71
N LEU A 340 -6.47 27.36 6.47
CA LEU A 340 -7.52 28.36 6.66
C LEU A 340 -7.04 29.54 7.50
N GLU A 341 -6.24 29.32 8.55
CA GLU A 341 -5.64 30.38 9.34
C GLU A 341 -4.74 31.27 8.46
N ASP A 342 -3.89 30.67 7.62
CA ASP A 342 -3.05 31.41 6.66
C ASP A 342 -3.90 32.20 5.65
N GLU A 343 -4.92 31.57 5.05
CA GLU A 343 -5.85 32.24 4.12
C GLU A 343 -6.59 33.41 4.79
N MET A 344 -6.98 33.28 6.06
CA MET A 344 -7.64 34.33 6.83
C MET A 344 -6.69 35.49 7.14
N MET A 345 -5.43 35.21 7.46
CA MET A 345 -4.42 36.22 7.73
C MET A 345 -4.07 37.02 6.46
N GLU A 346 -3.94 36.35 5.32
CA GLU A 346 -3.68 37.01 4.02
C GLU A 346 -4.86 37.87 3.56
N ASN A 347 -6.08 37.42 3.80
CA ASN A 347 -7.30 38.08 3.33
C ASN A 347 -8.01 38.92 4.39
N SER A 348 -7.39 39.19 5.55
CA SER A 348 -8.07 39.85 6.68
C SER A 348 -8.73 41.17 6.28
N PHE A 349 -8.06 41.97 5.43
CA PHE A 349 -8.59 43.22 4.90
C PHE A 349 -9.83 43.01 4.01
N ILE A 350 -9.83 41.97 3.18
CA ILE A 350 -10.95 41.64 2.29
C ILE A 350 -12.12 41.10 3.11
N ILE A 351 -11.85 40.25 4.10
CA ILE A 351 -12.85 39.69 5.01
C ILE A 351 -13.54 40.81 5.78
N ASP A 352 -12.78 41.75 6.36
CA ASP A 352 -13.33 42.91 7.06
C ASP A 352 -14.19 43.79 6.15
N SER A 353 -13.79 43.95 4.89
CA SER A 353 -14.55 44.69 3.88
C SER A 353 -15.87 43.99 3.53
N ILE A 354 -15.84 42.67 3.32
CA ILE A 354 -17.02 41.86 3.03
C ILE A 354 -17.97 41.84 4.23
N ASP A 355 -17.47 41.70 5.45
CA ASP A 355 -18.30 41.72 6.66
C ASP A 355 -18.97 43.08 6.88
N LYS A 356 -18.26 44.19 6.62
CA LYS A 356 -18.88 45.53 6.60
C LYS A 356 -20.01 45.61 5.57
N GLN A 357 -19.79 45.12 4.34
CA GLN A 357 -20.83 45.10 3.31
C GLN A 357 -22.01 44.21 3.71
N ARG A 358 -21.75 43.04 4.30
CA ARG A 358 -22.79 42.12 4.79
C ARG A 358 -23.67 42.78 5.84
N ILE A 359 -23.08 43.52 6.79
CA ILE A 359 -23.80 44.27 7.83
C ILE A 359 -24.67 45.36 7.19
N ILE A 360 -24.13 46.15 6.27
CA ILE A 360 -24.88 47.21 5.57
C ILE A 360 -26.08 46.62 4.81
N ILE A 361 -25.87 45.53 4.07
CA ILE A 361 -26.93 44.86 3.29
C ILE A 361 -28.00 44.25 4.22
N SER A 362 -27.60 43.65 5.34
CA SER A 362 -28.54 43.13 6.35
C SER A 362 -29.42 44.24 6.89
N PHE A 363 -28.82 45.39 7.25
CA PHE A 363 -29.56 46.54 7.77
C PHE A 363 -30.55 47.10 6.72
N ALA A 364 -30.12 47.21 5.46
CA ALA A 364 -31.01 47.62 4.37
C ALA A 364 -32.16 46.64 4.14
N CYS A 365 -31.93 45.33 4.25
CA CYS A 365 -32.98 44.31 4.17
C CYS A 365 -33.98 44.43 5.32
N ASP A 366 -33.52 44.68 6.54
CA ASP A 366 -34.41 44.82 7.70
C ASP A 366 -35.22 46.12 7.63
N GLN A 367 -34.63 47.21 7.14
CA GLN A 367 -35.36 48.44 6.80
C GLN A 367 -36.44 48.20 5.76
N LEU A 368 -36.12 47.49 4.66
CA LEU A 368 -37.08 47.14 3.62
C LEU A 368 -38.22 46.26 4.17
N LYS A 369 -37.92 45.29 5.03
CA LYS A 369 -38.95 44.47 5.70
C LYS A 369 -39.84 45.31 6.62
N SER A 370 -39.28 46.27 7.33
CA SER A 370 -40.04 47.18 8.20
C SER A 370 -40.96 48.10 7.38
N LEU A 371 -40.45 48.69 6.30
CA LEU A 371 -41.23 49.51 5.38
C LEU A 371 -42.34 48.70 4.71
N LEU A 372 -42.07 47.45 4.34
CA LEU A 372 -43.07 46.55 3.77
C LEU A 372 -44.18 46.22 4.77
N LYS A 373 -43.85 45.99 6.05
CA LYS A 373 -44.84 45.83 7.14
C LYS A 373 -45.70 47.07 7.33
N GLU A 374 -45.11 48.27 7.33
CA GLU A 374 -45.87 49.52 7.45
C GLU A 374 -46.77 49.77 6.23
N ALA A 375 -46.28 49.48 5.03
CA ALA A 375 -47.07 49.59 3.81
C ALA A 375 -48.26 48.62 3.82
N GLN A 376 -48.05 47.36 4.25
CA GLN A 376 -49.12 46.37 4.40
C GLN A 376 -50.14 46.77 5.47
N ALA A 377 -49.73 47.41 6.57
CA ALA A 377 -50.63 47.91 7.60
C ALA A 377 -51.48 49.11 7.14
N LYS A 378 -51.04 49.84 6.10
CA LYS A 378 -51.75 51.00 5.52
C LYS A 378 -52.62 50.66 4.31
N ILE A 379 -52.63 49.41 3.83
CA ILE A 379 -53.57 48.96 2.80
C ILE A 379 -54.93 48.76 3.48
N PRO A 380 -55.96 49.56 3.18
CA PRO A 380 -57.30 49.31 3.70
C PRO A 380 -57.77 47.96 3.16
N SER A 381 -58.32 47.12 4.02
CA SER A 381 -59.06 45.93 3.59
C SER A 381 -60.10 46.37 2.56
N ARG A 382 -59.92 46.00 1.29
CA ARG A 382 -61.01 46.06 0.31
C ARG A 382 -62.07 45.07 0.80
N GLN A 383 -63.10 45.60 1.47
CA GLN A 383 -64.39 44.94 1.64
C GLN A 383 -65.07 44.77 0.30
#